data_AF-A0A562RDW9-F1
#
_entry.id   AF-A0A562RDW9-F1
#
_cell.length_a   1.000
_cell.length_b   1.000
_cell.length_c   1.000
_cell.angle_alpha   90.00
_cell.angle_beta   90.00
_cell.angle_gamma   90.00
#
_symmetry.space_group_name_H-M   'P 1'
#
loop_
_entity.id
_entity.type
_entity.pdbx_description
1 polymer ?
#
loop_
_entity_poly.entity_id
_entity_poly.type
_entity_poly.pdbx_seq_one_letter_code
_entity_poly.pdbx_strand_id
1 'polypeptide(L)'
;MHATDRLRRKVPKLLFMLWCALAVLLLWLGTLPDPYKLYVLRIPAPHPYPAWLIVVELIISAIVLAAFGWALTAKRGQRLLRHLVSTPLTIVVGVFAAASSMHMPSCFTTFALAMIVVALLSILSGLLFVMLAVTRHYGRGTD
;
A
#
# COMPACT_ATOMS: atom_id res chain seq x y z
N MET A 1 7.42 20.96 -21.77
CA MET A 1 7.54 19.92 -20.71
C MET A 1 6.14 19.51 -20.26
N HIS A 2 5.67 18.32 -20.65
CA HIS A 2 4.28 17.90 -20.45
C HIS A 2 3.95 17.74 -18.95
N ALA A 3 2.71 18.09 -18.55
CA ALA A 3 2.24 18.01 -17.16
C ALA A 3 2.44 16.60 -16.54
N THR A 4 2.38 15.55 -17.35
CA THR A 4 2.62 14.16 -16.98
C THR A 4 4.05 13.87 -16.50
N ASP A 5 5.07 14.57 -17.04
CA ASP A 5 6.46 14.36 -16.63
C ASP A 5 6.77 15.02 -15.29
N ARG A 6 6.13 16.17 -15.02
CA ARG A 6 6.21 16.84 -13.71
C ARG A 6 5.56 15.99 -12.62
N LEU A 7 4.42 15.36 -12.91
CA LEU A 7 3.74 14.46 -11.97
C LEU A 7 4.61 13.23 -11.66
N ARG A 8 5.18 12.59 -12.69
CA ARG A 8 6.00 11.38 -12.56
C ARG A 8 7.26 11.56 -11.71
N ARG A 9 7.83 12.77 -11.69
CA ARG A 9 8.97 13.12 -10.82
C ARG A 9 8.57 13.33 -9.35
N LYS A 10 7.32 13.73 -9.09
CA LYS A 10 6.82 13.95 -7.72
C LYS A 10 6.28 12.68 -7.06
N VAL A 11 5.85 11.69 -7.85
CA VAL A 11 5.30 10.40 -7.37
C VAL A 11 6.20 9.73 -6.31
N PRO A 12 7.52 9.54 -6.52
CA PRO A 12 8.37 8.88 -5.51
C PRO A 12 8.41 9.64 -4.19
N LYS A 13 8.51 10.98 -4.24
CA LYS A 13 8.52 11.83 -3.05
C LYS A 13 7.19 11.73 -2.29
N LEU A 14 6.07 11.68 -3.02
CA LEU A 14 4.74 11.58 -2.43
C LEU A 14 4.50 10.22 -1.77
N LEU A 15 4.92 9.13 -2.43
CA LEU A 15 4.89 7.78 -1.87
C LEU A 15 5.79 7.64 -0.65
N PHE A 16 6.98 8.26 -0.67
CA PHE A 16 7.87 8.27 0.48
C PHE A 16 7.26 9.02 1.66
N MET A 17 6.66 10.20 1.45
CA MET A 17 5.98 10.95 2.51
C MET A 17 4.79 10.16 3.10
N LEU A 18 4.01 9.47 2.24
CA LEU A 18 2.94 8.59 2.68
C LEU A 18 3.46 7.41 3.52
N TRP A 19 4.55 6.78 3.09
CA TRP A 19 5.19 5.71 3.86
C TRP A 19 5.72 6.21 5.21
N CYS A 20 6.36 7.38 5.27
CA CYS A 20 6.80 7.97 6.53
C CYS A 20 5.62 8.25 7.48
N ALA A 21 4.50 8.76 6.96
CA ALA A 21 3.31 8.99 7.78
C ALA A 21 2.74 7.68 8.34
N LEU A 22 2.64 6.65 7.50
CA LEU A 22 2.25 5.30 7.94
C LEU A 22 3.24 4.73 8.96
N ALA A 23 4.53 4.95 8.75
CA ALA A 23 5.58 4.44 9.63
C ALA A 23 5.50 5.06 11.03
N VAL A 24 5.32 6.39 11.10
CA VAL A 24 5.11 7.09 12.37
C VAL A 24 3.85 6.58 13.08
N LEU A 25 2.77 6.36 12.33
CA LEU A 25 1.53 5.83 12.90
C LEU A 25 1.71 4.42 13.45
N LEU A 26 2.35 3.51 12.71
CA LEU A 26 2.62 2.13 13.16
C LEU A 26 3.58 2.08 14.35
N LEU A 27 4.61 2.92 14.36
CA LEU A 27 5.52 3.05 15.51
C LEU A 27 4.77 3.55 16.75
N TRP A 28 3.90 4.56 16.60
CA TRP A 28 3.08 5.05 17.70
C TRP A 28 2.11 3.97 18.21
N LEU A 29 1.40 3.29 17.32
CA LEU A 29 0.53 2.16 17.68
C LEU A 29 1.30 1.04 18.40
N GLY A 30 2.55 0.79 17.99
CA GLY A 30 3.43 -0.18 18.62
C GLY A 30 3.75 0.12 20.09
N THR A 31 3.67 1.40 20.50
CA THR A 31 3.85 1.81 21.90
C THR A 31 2.61 1.65 22.77
N LEU A 32 1.43 1.44 22.15
CA LEU A 32 0.18 1.27 22.89
C LEU A 32 0.11 -0.13 23.52
N PRO A 33 -0.66 -0.28 24.62
CA PRO A 33 -0.88 -1.58 25.23
C PRO A 33 -1.58 -2.54 24.25
N ASP A 34 -1.04 -3.74 24.12
CA ASP A 34 -1.61 -4.81 23.31
C ASP A 34 -2.87 -5.38 23.99
N PRO A 35 -4.08 -5.11 23.44
CA PRO A 35 -5.33 -5.59 24.03
C PRO A 35 -5.42 -7.13 24.00
N TYR A 36 -4.72 -7.81 23.09
CA TYR A 36 -4.72 -9.27 23.05
C TYR A 36 -4.06 -9.84 24.31
N LYS A 37 -2.92 -9.27 24.74
CA LYS A 37 -2.25 -9.70 25.98
C LYS A 37 -3.09 -9.41 27.22
N LEU A 38 -3.77 -8.26 27.26
CA LEU A 38 -4.61 -7.85 28.39
C LEU A 38 -5.88 -8.69 28.51
N TYR A 39 -6.64 -8.84 27.42
CA TYR A 39 -7.99 -9.40 27.47
C TYR A 39 -8.05 -10.89 27.09
N VAL A 40 -7.17 -11.37 26.22
CA VAL A 40 -7.17 -12.78 25.76
C VAL A 40 -6.20 -13.61 26.58
N LEU A 41 -4.94 -13.19 26.69
CA LEU A 41 -3.91 -13.91 27.46
C LEU A 41 -3.95 -13.62 28.96
N ARG A 42 -4.79 -12.67 29.41
CA ARG A 42 -4.97 -12.28 30.81
C ARG A 42 -3.68 -11.91 31.52
N ILE A 43 -2.73 -11.31 30.81
CA ILE A 43 -1.49 -10.80 31.40
C ILE A 43 -1.83 -9.46 32.07
N PRO A 44 -1.62 -9.30 33.39
CA PRO A 44 -2.16 -8.18 34.15
C PRO A 44 -1.43 -6.84 33.92
N ALA A 45 -0.27 -6.85 33.26
CA ALA A 45 0.50 -5.65 32.97
C ALA A 45 0.29 -5.19 31.52
N PRO A 46 0.23 -3.87 31.26
CA PRO A 46 0.20 -3.34 29.91
C PRO A 46 1.54 -3.65 29.22
N HIS A 47 1.47 -4.48 28.19
CA HIS A 47 2.62 -4.81 27.36
C HIS A 47 2.44 -4.18 25.98
N PRO A 48 3.45 -3.49 25.43
CA PRO A 48 3.39 -2.99 24.07
C PRO A 48 3.33 -4.15 23.07
N TYR A 49 2.99 -3.81 21.83
CA TYR A 49 3.12 -4.74 20.72
C TYR A 49 4.57 -5.19 20.54
N PRO A 50 4.81 -6.45 20.12
CA PRO A 50 6.15 -6.91 19.81
C PRO A 50 6.80 -6.03 18.72
N ALA A 51 7.96 -5.43 19.03
CA ALA A 51 8.65 -4.52 18.11
C ALA A 51 8.99 -5.17 16.75
N TRP A 52 9.28 -6.47 16.74
CA TRP A 52 9.56 -7.21 15.51
C TRP A 52 8.35 -7.26 14.56
N LEU A 53 7.12 -7.27 15.07
CA LEU A 53 5.92 -7.22 14.23
C LEU A 53 5.82 -5.88 13.50
N ILE A 54 6.02 -4.79 14.24
CA ILE A 54 6.02 -3.43 13.68
C ILE A 54 7.09 -3.30 12.59
N VAL A 55 8.30 -3.81 12.84
CA VAL A 55 9.39 -3.80 11.86
C VAL A 55 9.02 -4.58 10.60
N VAL A 56 8.40 -5.76 10.74
CA VAL A 56 7.94 -6.56 9.60
C VAL A 56 6.88 -5.83 8.79
N GLU A 57 5.89 -5.20 9.44
CA GLU A 57 4.86 -4.39 8.76
C GLU A 57 5.47 -3.18 8.02
N LEU A 58 6.46 -2.53 8.61
CA LEU A 58 7.20 -1.42 7.98
C LEU A 58 7.95 -1.88 6.72
N ILE A 59 8.61 -3.03 6.78
CA ILE A 59 9.34 -3.60 5.64
C ILE A 59 8.36 -4.01 4.53
N ILE A 60 7.28 -4.71 4.88
CA ILE A 60 6.28 -5.16 3.91
C ILE A 60 5.61 -3.96 3.23
N SER A 61 5.18 -2.95 4.00
CA SER A 61 4.60 -1.73 3.42
C SER A 61 5.60 -0.99 2.52
N ALA A 62 6.88 -0.92 2.89
CA ALA A 62 7.91 -0.32 2.04
C ALA A 62 8.02 -1.05 0.69
N ILE A 63 8.03 -2.39 0.70
CA ILE A 63 8.08 -3.23 -0.50
C ILE A 63 6.84 -2.99 -1.38
N VAL A 64 5.65 -2.98 -0.79
CA VAL A 64 4.38 -2.78 -1.49
C VAL A 64 4.32 -1.39 -2.13
N LEU A 65 4.66 -0.33 -1.38
CA LEU A 65 4.69 1.03 -1.92
C LEU A 65 5.79 1.20 -2.98
N ALA A 66 6.94 0.54 -2.84
CA ALA A 66 7.99 0.55 -3.85
C ALA A 66 7.54 -0.16 -5.13
N ALA A 67 6.86 -1.31 -5.03
CA ALA A 67 6.29 -2.02 -6.18
C ALA A 67 5.24 -1.18 -6.91
N PHE A 68 4.35 -0.51 -6.15
CA PHE A 68 3.37 0.42 -6.72
C PHE A 68 4.04 1.64 -7.38
N GLY A 69 5.04 2.24 -6.73
CA GLY A 69 5.83 3.33 -7.30
C GLY A 69 6.59 2.93 -8.58
N TRP A 70 7.11 1.71 -8.63
CA TRP A 70 7.75 1.13 -9.81
C TRP A 70 6.78 0.94 -10.98
N ALA A 71 5.52 0.62 -10.70
CA ALA A 71 4.46 0.57 -11.70
C ALA A 71 4.12 1.98 -12.21
N LEU A 72 3.88 2.95 -11.31
CA LEU A 72 3.56 4.34 -11.70
C LEU A 72 4.66 5.02 -12.51
N THR A 73 5.93 4.73 -12.18
CA THR A 73 7.09 5.29 -12.86
C THR A 73 7.45 4.54 -14.14
N ALA A 74 6.71 3.53 -14.59
CA ALA A 74 7.00 2.77 -15.81
C ALA A 74 6.75 3.58 -17.10
N LYS A 75 7.45 3.23 -18.19
CA LYS A 75 7.11 3.73 -19.55
C LYS A 75 5.79 3.12 -20.01
N ARG A 76 5.11 3.80 -20.94
CA ARG A 76 3.73 3.50 -21.34
C ARG A 76 3.45 2.02 -21.69
N GLY A 77 4.32 1.39 -22.47
CA GLY A 77 4.17 -0.01 -22.89
C GLY A 77 4.42 -1.05 -21.78
N GLN A 78 5.15 -0.69 -20.72
CA GLN A 78 5.42 -1.59 -19.59
C GLN A 78 4.53 -1.32 -18.38
N ARG A 79 3.81 -0.19 -18.36
CA ARG A 79 3.07 0.28 -17.19
C ARG A 79 1.95 -0.67 -16.79
N LEU A 80 1.16 -1.15 -17.77
CA LEU A 80 0.08 -2.11 -17.52
C LEU A 80 0.61 -3.41 -16.91
N LEU A 81 1.67 -3.99 -17.51
CA LEU A 81 2.31 -5.21 -17.01
C LEU A 81 2.79 -5.05 -15.56
N ARG A 82 3.40 -3.90 -15.23
CA ARG A 82 3.87 -3.66 -13.86
C ARG A 82 2.73 -3.48 -12.86
N HIS A 83 1.61 -2.86 -13.26
CA HIS A 83 0.40 -2.84 -12.42
C HIS A 83 -0.21 -4.23 -12.24
N LEU A 84 -0.16 -5.09 -13.25
CA LEU A 84 -0.60 -6.49 -13.15
C LEU A 84 0.26 -7.30 -12.17
N VAL A 85 1.52 -6.91 -11.94
CA VAL A 85 2.40 -7.54 -10.93
C VAL A 85 2.23 -6.90 -9.55
N SER A 86 2.16 -5.56 -9.46
CA SER A 86 2.10 -4.86 -8.17
C SER A 86 0.75 -5.01 -7.46
N THR A 87 -0.34 -5.12 -8.22
CA THR A 87 -1.71 -5.16 -7.66
C THR A 87 -1.97 -6.47 -6.91
N PRO A 88 -1.70 -7.67 -7.47
CA PRO A 88 -1.84 -8.93 -6.72
C PRO A 88 -0.99 -8.97 -5.46
N LEU A 89 0.26 -8.49 -5.53
CA LEU A 89 1.13 -8.40 -4.36
C LEU A 89 0.48 -7.59 -3.23
N THR A 90 -0.08 -6.42 -3.57
CA THR A 90 -0.76 -5.56 -2.60
C THR A 90 -2.02 -6.22 -2.02
N ILE A 91 -2.80 -6.91 -2.85
CA ILE A 91 -4.00 -7.65 -2.43
C ILE A 91 -3.63 -8.77 -1.47
N VAL A 92 -2.63 -9.59 -1.81
CA VAL A 92 -2.19 -10.72 -0.96
C VAL A 92 -1.75 -10.21 0.41
N VAL A 93 -0.96 -9.13 0.45
CA VAL A 93 -0.53 -8.51 1.70
C VAL A 93 -1.73 -7.96 2.50
N GLY A 94 -2.67 -7.29 1.83
CA GLY A 94 -3.88 -6.76 2.48
C GLY A 94 -4.78 -7.86 3.07
N VAL A 95 -4.96 -8.97 2.36
CA VAL A 95 -5.74 -10.12 2.83
C VAL A 95 -5.05 -10.79 4.02
N PHE A 96 -3.72 -10.99 3.94
CA PHE A 96 -2.95 -11.54 5.05
C PHE A 96 -3.06 -10.64 6.30
N ALA A 97 -2.90 -9.33 6.14
CA ALA A 97 -3.06 -8.36 7.22
C ALA A 97 -4.46 -8.39 7.85
N ALA A 98 -5.50 -8.46 7.02
CA ALA A 98 -6.88 -8.56 7.50
C ALA A 98 -7.13 -9.86 8.26
N ALA A 99 -6.59 -10.99 7.79
CA ALA A 99 -6.66 -12.26 8.54
C ALA A 99 -5.96 -12.16 9.90
N SER A 100 -4.76 -11.55 9.95
CA SER A 100 -4.01 -11.36 11.19
C SER A 100 -4.68 -10.40 12.18
N SER A 101 -5.50 -9.44 11.71
CA SER A 101 -6.27 -8.54 12.58
C SER A 101 -7.29 -9.24 13.47
N MET A 102 -7.68 -10.48 13.14
CA MET A 102 -8.55 -11.30 14.01
C MET A 102 -7.88 -11.65 15.34
N HIS A 103 -6.56 -11.54 15.45
CA HIS A 103 -5.81 -11.86 16.67
C HIS A 103 -5.21 -10.61 17.31
N MET A 104 -4.89 -9.57 16.53
CA MET A 104 -4.28 -8.33 17.01
C MET A 104 -4.92 -7.11 16.33
N PRO A 105 -6.12 -6.68 16.77
CA PRO A 105 -7.00 -5.85 15.96
C PRO A 105 -6.43 -4.45 15.69
N SER A 106 -5.91 -3.73 16.67
CA SER A 106 -5.58 -2.30 16.52
C SER A 106 -4.48 -2.03 15.48
N CYS A 107 -3.35 -2.75 15.58
CA CYS A 107 -2.20 -2.58 14.70
C CYS A 107 -2.48 -3.12 13.29
N PHE A 108 -2.92 -4.37 13.21
CA PHE A 108 -3.16 -5.03 11.92
C PHE A 108 -4.35 -4.47 11.15
N THR A 109 -5.39 -3.94 11.82
CA THR A 109 -6.50 -3.29 11.10
C THR A 109 -6.01 -2.01 10.42
N THR A 110 -5.19 -1.21 11.09
CA THR A 110 -4.62 0.01 10.52
C THR A 110 -3.73 -0.32 9.32
N PHE A 111 -2.88 -1.34 9.47
CA PHE A 111 -2.03 -1.84 8.39
C PHE A 111 -2.86 -2.40 7.22
N ALA A 112 -3.87 -3.25 7.49
CA ALA A 112 -4.76 -3.82 6.49
C ALA A 112 -5.51 -2.73 5.70
N LEU A 113 -6.06 -1.73 6.39
CA LEU A 113 -6.72 -0.58 5.75
C LEU A 113 -5.77 0.17 4.82
N ALA A 114 -4.53 0.44 5.27
CA ALA A 114 -3.52 1.08 4.42
C ALA A 114 -3.24 0.24 3.15
N MET A 115 -3.11 -1.08 3.29
CA MET A 115 -2.87 -1.98 2.15
C MET A 115 -4.06 -2.03 1.19
N ILE A 116 -5.30 -2.05 1.70
CA ILE A 116 -6.52 -1.96 0.89
C ILE A 116 -6.55 -0.66 0.09
N VAL A 117 -6.24 0.47 0.72
CA VAL A 117 -6.18 1.77 0.02
C VAL A 117 -5.13 1.75 -1.09
N VAL A 118 -3.93 1.20 -0.84
CA VAL A 118 -2.91 1.06 -1.88
C VAL A 118 -3.38 0.14 -3.01
N ALA A 119 -4.08 -0.96 -2.70
CA ALA A 119 -4.64 -1.86 -3.71
C ALA A 119 -5.66 -1.15 -4.60
N LEU A 120 -6.59 -0.39 -3.99
CA LEU A 120 -7.59 0.40 -4.69
C LEU A 120 -6.94 1.45 -5.59
N LEU A 121 -5.93 2.16 -5.09
CA LEU A 121 -5.16 3.12 -5.90
C LEU A 121 -4.44 2.42 -7.07
N SER A 122 -3.90 1.22 -6.85
CA SER A 122 -3.27 0.42 -7.91
C SER A 122 -4.28 0.02 -8.99
N ILE A 123 -5.46 -0.47 -8.60
CA ILE A 123 -6.54 -0.82 -9.52
C ILE A 123 -7.02 0.41 -10.30
N LEU A 124 -7.32 1.52 -9.60
CA LEU A 124 -7.82 2.75 -10.22
C LEU A 124 -6.81 3.31 -11.22
N SER A 125 -5.53 3.33 -10.86
CA SER A 125 -4.47 3.78 -11.77
C SER A 125 -4.34 2.88 -12.99
N GLY A 126 -4.41 1.55 -12.81
CA GLY A 126 -4.43 0.59 -13.91
C GLY A 126 -5.61 0.81 -14.86
N LEU A 127 -6.82 0.93 -14.34
CA LEU A 127 -8.05 1.18 -15.11
C LEU A 127 -7.98 2.49 -15.90
N LEU A 128 -7.52 3.57 -15.27
CA LEU A 128 -7.32 4.86 -15.94
C LEU A 128 -6.37 4.71 -17.14
N PHE A 129 -5.30 3.94 -17.00
CA PHE A 129 -4.37 3.71 -18.12
C PHE A 129 -4.98 2.86 -19.22
N VAL A 130 -5.78 1.84 -18.90
CA VAL A 130 -6.52 1.05 -19.89
C VAL A 130 -7.48 1.95 -20.67
N MET A 131 -8.29 2.77 -19.99
CA MET A 131 -9.21 3.72 -20.65
C MET A 131 -8.48 4.71 -21.57
N LEU A 132 -7.33 5.24 -21.14
CA LEU A 132 -6.51 6.15 -21.95
C LEU A 132 -5.85 5.47 -23.15
N ALA A 133 -5.60 4.16 -23.08
CA ALA A 133 -5.07 3.38 -24.19
C ALA A 133 -6.17 3.10 -25.23
N VAL A 134 -7.35 2.69 -24.76
CA VAL A 134 -8.54 2.41 -25.59
C VAL A 134 -8.98 3.64 -26.37
N THR A 135 -9.22 4.77 -25.69
CA THR A 135 -9.66 6.03 -26.32
C THR A 135 -8.74 6.50 -27.45
N ARG A 136 -7.42 6.28 -27.35
CA ARG A 136 -6.46 6.64 -28.40
C ARG A 136 -6.43 5.67 -29.58
N HIS A 137 -6.74 4.41 -29.34
CA HIS A 137 -6.79 3.41 -30.41
C HIS A 137 -8.03 3.61 -31.27
N TYR A 138 -9.16 3.96 -30.66
CA TYR A 138 -10.41 4.25 -31.37
C TYR A 138 -10.46 5.66 -31.98
N GLY A 139 -9.80 6.65 -31.37
CA GLY A 139 -9.72 8.02 -31.91
C GLY A 139 -8.78 8.20 -33.12
N ARG A 140 -8.12 7.14 -33.60
CA ARG A 140 -7.25 7.18 -34.79
C ARG A 140 -7.91 6.63 -36.06
N GLY A 141 -9.16 6.20 -35.99
CA GLY A 141 -9.88 5.57 -37.11
C GLY A 141 -10.91 6.48 -37.81
N THR A 142 -10.92 7.77 -37.50
CA THR A 142 -11.94 8.72 -38.00
C THR A 142 -11.38 9.90 -38.79
N ASP A 143 -10.07 9.90 -39.09
CA ASP A 143 -9.42 10.90 -39.95
C ASP A 143 -8.87 10.25 -41.22
#